data_AF-A0A3D8PZF3-F1
#
_entry.id   AF-A0A3D8PZF3-F1
#
_cell.length_a   1.000
_cell.length_b   1.000
_cell.length_c   1.000
_cell.angle_alpha   90.00
_cell.angle_beta   90.00
_cell.angle_gamma   90.00
#
_symmetry.space_group_name_H-M   'P 1'
#
loop_
_entity.id
_entity.type
_entity.pdbx_description
1 polymer ?
#
loop_
_entity_poly.entity_id
_entity_poly.type
_entity_poly.pdbx_seq_one_letter_code
_entity_poly.pdbx_strand_id
1 'polypeptide(L)'
;MIVVRSKVQKSLTDETGFTLVEVLASLTILSIILVGVFNLFIFTNEAAVSNNDRLVAINLGQATMERVKHNPSAYFDNSSANSALTEVGKTYTAANCEKNNCESLYEVLINDNTYHISLTVSQNSDETKLKLIDVIVTVELKGKANHKVEGYITYVE
;
A
#
# COMPACT_ATOMS: atom_id res chain seq x y z
N MET A 1 -31.33 47.99 77.25
CA MET A 1 -30.55 46.79 76.86
C MET A 1 -31.20 46.19 75.63
N ILE A 2 -30.67 46.47 74.44
CA ILE A 2 -31.17 45.97 73.16
C ILE A 2 -30.20 44.88 72.71
N VAL A 3 -30.70 43.66 72.44
CA VAL A 3 -29.94 42.66 71.69
C VAL A 3 -30.83 42.08 70.60
N VAL A 4 -30.31 42.23 69.39
CA VAL A 4 -30.89 42.03 68.07
C VAL A 4 -31.10 40.55 67.77
N ARG A 5 -32.28 40.17 67.28
CA ARG A 5 -32.53 38.82 66.72
C ARG A 5 -31.87 38.71 65.35
N SER A 6 -30.81 37.91 65.27
CA SER A 6 -30.22 37.45 64.00
C SER A 6 -31.22 36.55 63.27
N LYS A 7 -31.67 36.96 62.07
CA LYS A 7 -32.35 36.07 61.13
C LYS A 7 -31.26 35.34 60.33
N VAL A 8 -31.12 34.04 60.59
CA VAL A 8 -30.31 33.14 59.77
C VAL A 8 -30.92 33.08 58.37
N GLN A 9 -30.20 33.61 57.39
CA GLN A 9 -30.60 33.65 56.00
C GLN A 9 -30.38 32.27 55.38
N LYS A 10 -31.48 31.57 55.09
CA LYS A 10 -31.49 30.24 54.50
C LYS A 10 -31.07 30.36 53.02
N SER A 11 -29.89 29.85 52.67
CA SER A 11 -29.47 29.68 51.28
C SER A 11 -30.36 28.60 50.65
N LEU A 12 -31.13 29.00 49.64
CA LEU A 12 -31.86 28.09 48.76
C LEU A 12 -30.84 27.55 47.77
N THR A 13 -30.48 26.27 47.90
CA THR A 13 -29.74 25.52 46.88
C THR A 13 -30.65 25.36 45.67
N ASP A 14 -30.25 25.93 44.54
CA ASP A 14 -30.91 25.79 43.25
C ASP A 14 -30.62 24.39 42.72
N GLU A 15 -31.52 23.43 42.98
CA GLU A 15 -31.46 22.07 42.44
C GLU A 15 -32.04 22.07 41.02
N THR A 16 -31.35 22.73 40.08
CA THR A 16 -31.69 22.68 38.65
C THR A 16 -31.18 21.36 38.05
N GLY A 17 -31.95 20.29 38.22
CA GLY A 17 -31.71 19.00 37.57
C GLY A 17 -31.94 19.07 36.05
N PHE A 18 -31.18 18.30 35.29
CA PHE A 18 -31.37 18.15 33.85
C PHE A 18 -32.80 17.68 33.54
N THR A 19 -33.47 18.37 32.62
CA THR A 19 -34.80 17.94 32.18
C THR A 19 -34.68 16.69 31.31
N LEU A 20 -35.68 15.81 31.35
CA LEU A 20 -35.73 14.61 30.51
C LEU A 20 -35.57 14.95 29.02
N VAL A 21 -36.13 16.09 28.60
CA VAL A 21 -36.07 16.58 27.21
C VAL A 21 -34.64 16.93 26.80
N GLU A 22 -33.85 17.51 27.70
CA GLU A 22 -32.46 17.88 27.44
C GLU A 22 -31.54 16.65 27.33
N VAL A 23 -31.77 15.65 28.18
CA VAL A 23 -31.07 14.35 28.07
C VAL A 23 -31.43 13.67 26.74
N LEU A 24 -32.70 13.73 26.34
CA LEU A 24 -33.13 13.12 25.08
C LEU A 24 -32.55 13.85 23.87
N ALA A 25 -32.49 15.19 23.90
CA ALA A 25 -31.86 16.00 22.86
C ALA A 25 -30.34 15.76 22.76
N SER A 26 -29.64 15.61 23.89
CA SER A 26 -28.20 15.29 23.85
C SER A 26 -27.92 13.90 23.31
N LEU A 27 -28.75 12.90 23.65
CA LEU A 27 -28.63 11.54 23.11
C LEU A 27 -28.90 11.47 21.60
N THR A 28 -29.88 12.24 21.09
CA THR A 28 -30.15 12.27 19.64
C THR A 28 -29.00 12.92 18.88
N ILE A 29 -28.46 14.03 19.37
CA ILE A 29 -27.29 14.70 18.78
C ILE A 29 -26.08 13.75 18.79
N LEU A 30 -25.82 13.08 19.92
CA LEU A 30 -24.73 12.11 20.03
C LEU A 30 -24.88 10.96 19.02
N SER A 31 -26.10 10.46 18.83
CA SER A 31 -26.38 9.37 17.88
C SER A 31 -26.07 9.78 16.44
N ILE A 32 -26.41 11.01 16.04
CA ILE A 32 -26.10 11.54 14.71
C ILE A 32 -24.58 11.61 14.50
N ILE A 33 -23.84 12.07 15.51
CA ILE A 33 -22.37 12.17 15.45
C ILE A 33 -21.75 10.77 15.33
N LEU A 34 -22.21 9.80 16.12
CA LEU A 34 -21.68 8.43 16.10
C LEU A 34 -21.80 7.79 14.73
N VAL A 35 -22.94 7.95 14.04
CA VAL A 35 -23.12 7.44 12.67
C VAL A 35 -22.08 8.02 11.72
N GLY A 36 -21.76 9.32 11.84
CA GLY A 36 -20.71 9.96 11.07
C GLY A 36 -19.32 9.35 11.34
N VAL A 37 -19.00 9.13 12.62
CA VAL A 37 -17.72 8.52 13.03
C VAL A 37 -17.57 7.09 12.53
N PHE A 38 -18.64 6.28 12.54
CA PHE A 38 -18.61 4.92 12.02
C PHE A 38 -18.26 4.86 10.54
N ASN A 39 -18.81 5.75 9.71
CA ASN A 39 -18.45 5.82 8.29
C ASN A 39 -16.97 6.17 8.09
N LEU A 40 -16.45 7.11 8.87
CA LEU A 40 -15.03 7.45 8.83
C LEU A 40 -14.15 6.28 9.25
N PHE A 41 -14.58 5.50 10.24
CA PHE A 41 -13.86 4.32 10.71
C PHE A 41 -13.74 3.25 9.63
N ILE A 42 -14.84 2.95 8.92
CA ILE A 42 -14.85 2.01 7.79
C ILE A 42 -13.89 2.49 6.70
N PHE A 43 -14.03 3.75 6.27
CA PHE A 43 -13.16 4.34 5.24
C PHE A 43 -11.67 4.27 5.62
N THR A 44 -11.36 4.60 6.88
CA THR A 44 -9.97 4.59 7.36
C THR A 44 -9.39 3.18 7.38
N ASN A 45 -10.20 2.17 7.72
CA ASN A 45 -9.76 0.78 7.70
C ASN A 45 -9.47 0.30 6.27
N GLU A 46 -10.39 0.56 5.33
CA GLU A 46 -10.19 0.24 3.92
C GLU A 46 -8.95 0.94 3.34
N ALA A 47 -8.76 2.22 3.68
CA ALA A 47 -7.58 2.98 3.29
C ALA A 47 -6.29 2.38 3.88
N ALA A 48 -6.32 1.94 5.15
CA ALA A 48 -5.16 1.31 5.80
C ALA A 48 -4.78 -0.02 5.13
N VAL A 49 -5.77 -0.86 4.79
CA VAL A 49 -5.54 -2.13 4.08
C VAL A 49 -4.96 -1.86 2.68
N SER A 50 -5.55 -0.93 1.93
CA SER A 50 -5.06 -0.55 0.59
C SER A 50 -3.64 0.01 0.62
N ASN A 51 -3.32 0.83 1.62
CA ASN A 51 -1.97 1.37 1.80
C ASN A 51 -0.96 0.28 2.17
N ASN A 52 -1.36 -0.69 2.99
CA ASN A 52 -0.52 -1.85 3.29
C ASN A 52 -0.24 -2.68 2.03
N ASP A 53 -1.27 -2.97 1.23
CA ASP A 53 -1.13 -3.72 -0.03
C ASP A 53 -0.17 -3.02 -1.01
N ARG A 54 -0.24 -1.67 -1.09
CA ARG A 54 0.70 -0.85 -1.87
C ARG A 54 2.13 -0.91 -1.35
N LEU A 55 2.32 -0.82 -0.03
CA LEU A 55 3.64 -0.90 0.58
C LEU A 55 4.30 -2.26 0.31
N VAL A 56 3.51 -3.34 0.38
CA VAL A 56 3.98 -4.68 0.01
C VAL A 56 4.39 -4.72 -1.47
N ALA A 57 3.58 -4.19 -2.38
CA ALA A 57 3.93 -4.13 -3.81
C ALA A 57 5.22 -3.33 -4.08
N ILE A 58 5.42 -2.21 -3.38
CA ILE A 58 6.64 -1.39 -3.46
C ILE A 58 7.87 -2.18 -3.00
N ASN A 59 7.81 -2.73 -1.79
CA ASN A 59 8.93 -3.48 -1.22
C ASN A 59 9.23 -4.74 -2.04
N LEU A 60 8.20 -5.41 -2.55
CA LEU A 60 8.37 -6.59 -3.40
C LEU A 60 9.01 -6.22 -4.75
N GLY A 61 8.59 -5.11 -5.37
CA GLY A 61 9.18 -4.61 -6.60
C GLY A 61 10.65 -4.24 -6.44
N GLN A 62 10.98 -3.52 -5.36
CA GLN A 62 12.36 -3.16 -5.04
C GLN A 62 13.22 -4.40 -4.74
N ALA A 63 12.73 -5.30 -3.90
CA ALA A 63 13.45 -6.54 -3.57
C ALA A 63 13.67 -7.41 -4.82
N THR A 64 12.69 -7.46 -5.72
CA THR A 64 12.82 -8.18 -6.99
C THR A 64 13.85 -7.52 -7.90
N MET A 65 13.83 -6.19 -8.04
CA MET A 65 14.84 -5.45 -8.80
C MET A 65 16.25 -5.72 -8.29
N GLU A 66 16.46 -5.72 -6.97
CA GLU A 66 17.76 -6.03 -6.38
C GLU A 66 18.18 -7.49 -6.62
N ARG A 67 17.26 -8.45 -6.58
CA ARG A 67 17.54 -9.85 -6.95
C ARG A 67 17.93 -9.98 -8.42
N VAL A 68 17.24 -9.25 -9.31
CA VAL A 68 17.55 -9.24 -10.74
C VAL A 68 18.94 -8.65 -10.97
N LYS A 69 19.30 -7.55 -10.30
CA LYS A 69 20.67 -6.98 -10.36
C LYS A 69 21.73 -7.99 -9.92
N HIS A 70 21.44 -8.78 -8.88
CA HIS A 70 22.39 -9.74 -8.34
C HIS A 70 22.53 -11.02 -9.19
N ASN A 71 21.42 -11.54 -9.72
CA ASN A 71 21.40 -12.73 -10.56
C ASN A 71 20.39 -12.59 -11.72
N PRO A 72 20.75 -11.85 -12.78
CA PRO A 72 19.84 -11.60 -13.90
C PRO A 72 19.42 -12.90 -14.60
N SER A 73 20.37 -13.84 -14.71
CA SER A 73 20.18 -15.11 -15.40
C SER A 73 19.03 -15.94 -14.82
N ALA A 74 18.69 -15.78 -13.54
CA ALA A 74 17.59 -16.49 -12.91
C ALA A 74 16.22 -16.07 -13.47
N TYR A 75 16.11 -14.85 -13.97
CA TYR A 75 14.84 -14.26 -14.41
C TYR A 75 14.68 -14.30 -15.93
N PHE A 76 15.76 -14.02 -16.67
CA PHE A 76 15.76 -14.05 -18.12
C PHE A 76 17.12 -14.47 -18.66
N ASP A 77 17.14 -15.05 -19.85
CA ASP A 77 18.39 -15.40 -20.51
C ASP A 77 19.09 -14.13 -21.05
N ASN A 78 20.30 -13.89 -20.55
CA ASN A 78 21.17 -12.80 -20.95
C ASN A 78 22.07 -13.17 -22.15
N SER A 79 22.11 -14.45 -22.55
CA SER A 79 22.88 -14.91 -23.72
C SER A 79 22.35 -14.35 -25.05
N SER A 80 21.14 -13.80 -25.03
CA SER A 80 20.48 -13.13 -26.16
C SER A 80 20.89 -11.67 -26.38
N ALA A 81 21.91 -11.17 -25.67
CA ALA A 81 22.43 -9.80 -25.77
C ALA A 81 22.93 -9.40 -27.18
N ASN A 82 22.99 -10.34 -28.13
CA ASN A 82 23.42 -10.06 -29.49
C ASN A 82 22.30 -10.07 -30.56
N SER A 83 21.04 -10.38 -30.26
CA SER A 83 20.02 -10.41 -31.34
C SER A 83 18.54 -10.16 -31.01
N ALA A 84 18.09 -10.07 -29.74
CA ALA A 84 16.64 -10.09 -29.46
C ALA A 84 16.09 -9.04 -28.48
N LEU A 85 16.92 -8.24 -27.80
CA LEU A 85 16.42 -7.12 -27.02
C LEU A 85 16.25 -5.92 -27.96
N THR A 86 15.08 -5.82 -28.57
CA THR A 86 14.69 -4.64 -29.36
C THR A 86 14.30 -3.49 -28.43
N GLU A 87 14.23 -2.27 -28.96
CA GLU A 87 13.70 -1.10 -28.22
C GLU A 87 12.29 -1.33 -27.65
N VAL A 88 11.54 -2.29 -28.19
CA VAL A 88 10.15 -2.59 -27.79
C VAL A 88 10.06 -3.36 -26.46
N GLY A 89 11.19 -3.93 -25.98
CA GLY A 89 11.26 -4.64 -24.71
C GLY A 89 10.57 -6.02 -24.74
N LYS A 90 11.15 -6.99 -24.04
CA LYS A 90 10.60 -8.34 -23.85
C LYS A 90 10.07 -8.47 -22.43
N THR A 91 8.83 -8.97 -22.29
CA THR A 91 8.19 -9.11 -20.97
C THR A 91 8.19 -10.57 -20.52
N TYR A 92 8.66 -10.80 -19.29
CA TYR A 92 8.69 -12.08 -18.60
C TYR A 92 7.69 -12.09 -17.45
N THR A 93 6.98 -13.20 -17.29
CA THR A 93 5.87 -13.46 -16.38
C THR A 93 5.87 -14.94 -16.01
N ALA A 94 5.03 -15.34 -15.05
CA ALA A 94 4.87 -16.76 -14.70
C ALA A 94 4.52 -17.66 -15.90
N ALA A 95 3.74 -17.16 -16.86
CA ALA A 95 3.25 -17.94 -17.99
C ALA A 95 4.26 -18.13 -19.13
N ASN A 96 5.27 -17.27 -19.23
CA ASN A 96 6.23 -17.26 -20.35
C ASN A 96 7.69 -17.30 -19.87
N CYS A 97 7.91 -17.76 -18.64
CA CYS A 97 9.25 -17.87 -18.11
C CYS A 97 9.97 -19.08 -18.74
N GLU A 98 11.21 -18.89 -19.18
CA GLU A 98 11.93 -19.84 -20.04
C GLU A 98 12.59 -21.00 -19.27
N LYS A 99 12.56 -20.96 -17.93
CA LYS A 99 13.19 -21.96 -17.05
C LYS A 99 12.13 -22.93 -16.48
N ASN A 100 12.55 -24.14 -16.11
CA ASN A 100 11.65 -25.05 -15.40
C ASN A 100 11.38 -24.49 -13.98
N ASN A 101 10.12 -24.45 -13.56
CA ASN A 101 9.67 -24.02 -12.22
C ASN A 101 10.00 -22.57 -11.83
N CYS A 102 9.91 -21.61 -12.75
CA CYS A 102 10.11 -20.18 -12.44
C CYS A 102 8.84 -19.45 -11.98
N GLU A 103 7.67 -20.08 -11.94
CA GLU A 103 6.40 -19.47 -11.52
C GLU A 103 6.51 -18.78 -10.15
N SER A 104 7.20 -19.40 -9.20
CA SER A 104 7.39 -18.86 -7.84
C SER A 104 8.23 -17.57 -7.78
N LEU A 105 8.95 -17.22 -8.85
CA LEU A 105 9.67 -15.95 -8.96
C LEU A 105 8.74 -14.81 -9.40
N TYR A 106 7.66 -15.16 -10.09
CA TYR A 106 6.72 -14.22 -10.69
C TYR A 106 5.37 -14.18 -9.97
N GLU A 107 5.08 -15.12 -9.07
CA GLU A 107 3.90 -15.13 -8.21
C GLU A 107 4.29 -15.33 -6.75
N VAL A 108 3.92 -14.39 -5.90
CA VAL A 108 4.28 -14.40 -4.48
C VAL A 108 3.02 -14.21 -3.64
N LEU A 109 2.78 -15.14 -2.71
CA LEU A 109 1.69 -15.08 -1.74
C LEU A 109 2.15 -14.35 -0.48
N ILE A 110 1.52 -13.22 -0.15
CA ILE A 110 1.80 -12.43 1.06
C ILE A 110 0.47 -12.00 1.66
N ASN A 111 0.22 -12.33 2.93
CA ASN A 111 -1.01 -11.98 3.65
C ASN A 111 -2.29 -12.38 2.89
N ASP A 112 -2.34 -13.62 2.39
CA ASP A 112 -3.45 -14.19 1.60
C ASP A 112 -3.73 -13.48 0.26
N ASN A 113 -2.86 -12.57 -0.16
CA ASN A 113 -2.90 -11.91 -1.46
C ASN A 113 -1.80 -12.46 -2.37
N THR A 114 -2.18 -12.86 -3.59
CA THR A 114 -1.21 -13.25 -4.63
C THR A 114 -0.82 -12.02 -5.45
N TYR A 115 0.47 -11.67 -5.38
CA TYR A 115 1.07 -10.62 -6.18
C TYR A 115 1.67 -11.23 -7.44
N HIS A 116 1.31 -10.66 -8.59
CA HIS A 116 1.88 -11.03 -9.88
C HIS A 116 2.99 -10.05 -10.25
N ILE A 117 4.15 -10.58 -10.55
CA ILE A 117 5.32 -9.82 -10.95
C ILE A 117 5.51 -10.03 -12.45
N SER A 118 5.81 -8.95 -13.16
CA SER A 118 6.25 -8.98 -14.55
C SER A 118 7.53 -8.17 -14.71
N LEU A 119 8.43 -8.67 -15.56
CA LEU A 119 9.71 -8.03 -15.85
C LEU A 119 9.74 -7.66 -17.32
N THR A 120 9.78 -6.38 -17.64
CA THR A 120 10.05 -5.91 -19.00
C THR A 120 11.52 -5.57 -19.11
N VAL A 121 12.19 -6.16 -20.10
CA VAL A 121 13.62 -6.00 -20.34
C VAL A 121 13.81 -5.38 -21.72
N SER A 122 14.43 -4.22 -21.77
CA SER A 122 14.67 -3.45 -22.99
C SER A 122 16.13 -3.05 -23.10
N GLN A 123 16.58 -2.74 -24.32
CA GLN A 123 17.89 -2.19 -24.55
C GLN A 123 17.86 -1.31 -25.81
N ASN A 124 18.36 -0.08 -25.70
CA ASN A 124 18.56 0.79 -26.86
C ASN A 124 20.02 0.74 -27.37
N SER A 125 20.28 1.42 -28.50
CA SER A 125 21.60 1.38 -29.15
C SER A 125 22.74 1.99 -28.33
N ASP A 126 22.46 2.96 -27.46
CA ASP A 126 23.47 3.60 -26.60
C ASP A 126 23.73 2.76 -25.34
N GLU A 127 22.69 2.20 -24.74
CA GLU A 127 22.77 1.25 -23.64
C GLU A 127 23.56 -0.01 -24.04
N THR A 128 23.39 -0.47 -25.27
CA THR A 128 24.17 -1.58 -25.85
C THR A 128 25.67 -1.28 -25.83
N LYS A 129 26.08 -0.07 -26.23
CA LYS A 129 27.50 0.36 -26.21
C LYS A 129 28.05 0.39 -24.78
N LEU A 130 27.19 0.65 -23.79
CA LEU A 130 27.54 0.71 -22.37
C LEU A 130 27.37 -0.63 -21.64
N LYS A 131 26.95 -1.70 -22.35
CA LYS A 131 26.60 -3.00 -21.76
C LYS A 131 25.56 -2.90 -20.64
N LEU A 132 24.62 -1.96 -20.79
CA LEU A 132 23.50 -1.74 -19.87
C LEU A 132 22.23 -2.33 -20.44
N ILE A 133 21.41 -2.95 -19.59
CA ILE A 133 20.09 -3.43 -19.93
C ILE A 133 19.09 -2.70 -19.03
N ASP A 134 18.06 -2.12 -19.62
CA ASP A 134 16.94 -1.52 -18.91
C ASP A 134 15.97 -2.60 -18.45
N VAL A 135 15.60 -2.56 -17.18
CA VAL A 135 14.68 -3.50 -16.56
C VAL A 135 13.60 -2.73 -15.82
N ILE A 136 12.36 -3.08 -16.12
CA ILE A 136 11.17 -2.57 -15.45
C ILE A 136 10.48 -3.74 -14.76
N VAL A 137 10.50 -3.75 -13.44
CA VAL A 137 9.75 -4.69 -12.60
C VAL A 137 8.40 -4.07 -12.31
N THR A 138 7.32 -4.72 -12.75
CA THR A 138 5.95 -4.36 -12.39
C THR A 138 5.38 -5.39 -11.43
N VAL A 139 4.84 -4.94 -10.30
CA VAL A 139 4.13 -5.77 -9.34
C VAL A 139 2.66 -5.38 -9.35
N GLU A 140 1.78 -6.35 -9.56
CA GLU A 140 0.35 -6.18 -9.65
C GLU A 140 -0.38 -7.03 -8.61
N LEU A 141 -1.28 -6.39 -7.88
CA LEU A 141 -2.32 -7.04 -7.10
C LEU A 141 -3.66 -6.77 -7.78
N LYS A 142 -4.31 -7.85 -8.25
CA LYS A 142 -5.54 -7.80 -9.06
C LYS A 142 -6.58 -6.87 -8.43
N GLY A 143 -7.01 -5.87 -9.21
CA GLY A 143 -8.08 -4.94 -8.84
C GLY A 143 -7.74 -3.93 -7.74
N LYS A 144 -6.47 -3.81 -7.33
CA LYS A 144 -6.07 -2.92 -6.22
C LYS A 144 -4.90 -2.01 -6.55
N ALA A 145 -3.71 -2.60 -6.71
CA ALA A 145 -2.46 -1.85 -6.71
C ALA A 145 -1.52 -2.36 -7.79
N ASN A 146 -0.91 -1.44 -8.52
CA ASN A 146 0.24 -1.69 -9.37
C ASN A 146 1.40 -0.82 -8.90
N HIS A 147 2.60 -1.37 -8.95
CA HIS A 147 3.82 -0.61 -8.70
C HIS A 147 4.89 -0.98 -9.72
N LYS A 148 5.69 0.01 -10.12
CA LYS A 148 6.75 -0.14 -11.10
C LYS A 148 8.06 0.33 -10.50
N VAL A 149 9.09 -0.49 -10.67
CA VAL A 149 10.47 -0.17 -10.30
C VAL A 149 11.32 -0.32 -11.55
N GLU A 150 11.99 0.76 -11.91
CA GLU A 150 12.86 0.84 -13.07
C GLU A 150 14.32 0.82 -12.62
N GLY A 151 15.19 0.18 -13.40
CA GLY A 151 16.59 0.07 -13.06
C GLY A 151 17.42 -0.54 -14.17
N TYR A 152 18.70 -0.16 -14.18
CA TYR A 152 19.67 -0.72 -15.11
C TYR A 152 20.47 -1.84 -14.47
N ILE A 153 20.78 -2.86 -15.26
CA ILE A 153 21.74 -3.90 -14.91
C ILE A 153 22.93 -3.90 -15.88
N THR A 154 24.11 -4.23 -15.38
CA THR A 154 25.29 -4.44 -16.21
C THR A 154 25.43 -5.92 -16.57
N TYR A 155 25.77 -6.20 -17.81
CA TYR A 155 26.13 -7.56 -18.23
C TYR A 155 27.66 -7.73 -18.23
N VAL A 156 28.16 -8.69 -17.45
CA VAL A 156 29.57 -9.11 -17.44
C VAL A 156 29.64 -10.46 -18.14
N GLU A 157 30.36 -10.52 -19.25
CA GLU A 157 30.67 -11.77 -19.99
C GLU A 157 31.55 -12.71 -19.17
#